data_AF-A0A7W0WRX2-F1
#
_entry.id   AF-A0A7W0WRX2-F1
#
_cell.length_a   1.000
_cell.length_b   1.000
_cell.length_c   1.000
_cell.angle_alpha   90.00
_cell.angle_beta   90.00
_cell.angle_gamma   90.00
#
_symmetry.space_group_name_H-M   'P 1'
#
loop_
_entity.id
_entity.type
_entity.pdbx_description
1 polymer ?
#
loop_
_entity_poly.entity_id
_entity_poly.type
_entity_poly.pdbx_seq_one_letter_code
_entity_poly.pdbx_strand_id
1 'polypeptide(L)'
;FMKRTLLIVLVACGGGGSTTPPSTSPETTIVTPSGDAPEISRSVGVDGGIVILWPRVKDPALAPVAAQIQQRLADIAGRALPGRAVDVRPEPERVCARTGCKAISIGAGILQNGDACAVIALVSASGPSDQTIVPWVGDIVVKSPVAAFREPPESQVQVKDYAKCTTLVDELAAREKDIEAAIKLAAGL
;
A
#
# COMPACT_ATOMS: atom_id res chain seq x y z
N PHE A 1 -21.04 10.11 56.80
CA PHE A 1 -20.53 9.70 58.12
C PHE A 1 -21.32 8.49 58.62
N MET A 2 -20.78 7.27 58.52
CA MET A 2 -20.70 6.33 59.63
C MET A 2 -19.93 5.08 59.21
N LYS A 3 -18.79 4.90 59.88
CA LYS A 3 -17.86 3.76 59.82
C LYS A 3 -18.55 2.48 60.30
N ARG A 4 -18.19 1.33 59.71
CA ARG A 4 -17.87 0.12 60.49
C ARG A 4 -16.69 -0.62 59.89
N THR A 5 -15.59 -0.52 60.63
CA THR A 5 -14.39 -1.35 60.58
C THR A 5 -14.74 -2.81 60.85
N LEU A 6 -14.16 -3.74 60.09
CA LEU A 6 -13.87 -5.08 60.61
C LEU A 6 -12.45 -5.46 60.19
N LEU A 7 -11.67 -5.79 61.21
CA LEU A 7 -10.27 -6.19 61.20
C LEU A 7 -10.25 -7.68 61.51
N ILE A 8 -9.71 -8.54 60.64
CA ILE A 8 -9.28 -9.89 61.04
C ILE A 8 -7.90 -10.15 60.42
N VAL A 9 -6.99 -10.48 61.32
CA VAL A 9 -5.59 -10.89 61.19
C VAL A 9 -5.51 -12.35 60.75
N LEU A 10 -4.51 -12.70 59.93
CA LEU A 10 -3.77 -13.96 60.11
C LEU A 10 -2.46 -13.95 59.32
N VAL A 11 -1.38 -14.13 60.08
CA VAL A 11 0.01 -14.37 59.67
C VAL A 11 0.17 -15.86 59.38
N ALA A 12 0.91 -16.21 58.32
CA ALA A 12 1.65 -17.48 58.26
C ALA A 12 2.89 -17.33 57.35
N CYS A 13 4.07 -17.53 57.95
CA CYS A 13 5.33 -17.81 57.28
C CYS A 13 5.42 -19.31 56.91
N GLY A 14 6.20 -19.61 55.88
CA GLY A 14 6.59 -20.96 55.45
C GLY A 14 6.26 -21.14 53.97
N GLY A 15 7.19 -21.39 53.04
CA GLY A 15 8.40 -22.19 53.12
C GLY A 15 8.28 -23.26 52.02
N GLY A 16 9.35 -23.46 51.24
CA GLY A 16 9.45 -24.60 50.31
C GLY A 16 9.51 -24.22 48.84
N GLY A 17 10.67 -24.41 48.24
CA GLY A 17 10.84 -24.34 46.79
C GLY A 17 10.21 -25.55 46.09
N SER A 18 9.76 -25.33 44.86
CA SER A 18 9.63 -26.33 43.82
C SER A 18 9.57 -25.63 42.46
N THR A 19 10.54 -25.96 41.62
CA THR A 19 10.65 -25.63 40.21
C THR A 19 9.44 -26.12 39.41
N THR A 20 8.86 -25.27 38.57
CA THR A 20 7.93 -25.65 37.48
C THR A 20 8.07 -24.62 36.33
N PRO A 21 8.13 -25.05 35.05
CA PRO A 21 8.56 -24.21 33.92
C PRO A 21 7.46 -23.27 33.41
N PRO A 22 7.79 -22.16 32.73
CA PRO A 22 6.80 -21.40 32.00
C PRO A 22 6.44 -22.12 30.69
N SER A 23 5.23 -22.66 30.64
CA SER A 23 4.52 -22.99 29.41
C SER A 23 3.22 -22.19 29.42
N THR A 24 3.16 -21.10 28.66
CA THR A 24 1.87 -20.52 28.25
C THR A 24 2.05 -19.74 26.95
N SER A 25 1.48 -20.33 25.90
CA SER A 25 0.92 -19.81 24.65
C SER A 25 1.44 -18.49 24.05
N PRO A 26 1.69 -18.46 22.73
CA PRO A 26 1.80 -17.20 22.02
C PRO A 26 0.47 -16.45 22.12
N GLU A 27 0.54 -15.27 22.72
CA GLU A 27 -0.52 -14.27 22.65
C GLU A 27 -0.80 -14.01 21.18
N THR A 28 -1.87 -14.61 20.67
CA THR A 28 -2.42 -14.25 19.37
C THR A 28 -3.00 -12.86 19.53
N THR A 29 -2.17 -11.85 19.30
CA THR A 29 -2.64 -10.49 19.10
C THR A 29 -3.66 -10.56 17.97
N ILE A 30 -4.93 -10.37 18.31
CA ILE A 30 -5.99 -10.15 17.34
C ILE A 30 -5.63 -8.85 16.64
N VAL A 31 -4.91 -8.96 15.53
CA VAL A 31 -4.64 -7.84 14.64
C VAL A 31 -6.00 -7.42 14.12
N THR A 32 -6.50 -6.31 14.67
CA THR A 32 -7.58 -5.58 14.02
C THR A 32 -7.07 -5.25 12.63
N PRO A 33 -7.74 -5.64 11.53
CA PRO A 33 -7.26 -5.32 10.21
C PRO A 33 -7.31 -3.80 10.07
N SER A 34 -6.15 -3.15 10.22
CA SER A 34 -5.99 -1.76 9.81
C SER A 34 -6.32 -1.69 8.33
N GLY A 35 -6.98 -0.62 7.89
CA GLY A 35 -7.11 -0.29 6.47
C GLY A 35 -5.75 -0.07 5.79
N ASP A 36 -4.66 0.02 6.58
CA ASP A 36 -3.28 -0.02 6.12
C ASP A 36 -2.95 -1.36 5.44
N ALA A 37 -2.22 -1.29 4.33
CA ALA A 37 -1.54 -2.45 3.79
C ALA A 37 -0.49 -3.01 4.78
N PRO A 38 -0.30 -4.35 4.85
CA PRO A 38 0.80 -4.95 5.60
C PRO A 38 2.13 -4.35 5.19
N GLU A 39 2.95 -3.97 6.17
CA GLU A 39 4.29 -3.43 5.92
C GLU A 39 5.25 -4.57 5.61
N ILE A 40 5.34 -4.87 4.32
CA ILE A 40 6.36 -5.75 3.75
C ILE A 40 7.13 -4.80 2.83
N SER A 41 8.31 -4.34 3.26
CA SER A 41 9.16 -3.47 2.45
C SER A 41 10.59 -3.96 2.56
N ARG A 42 11.14 -4.47 1.45
CA ARG A 42 12.54 -4.92 1.41
C ARG A 42 13.55 -3.78 1.44
N SER A 43 13.14 -2.58 1.04
CA SER A 43 14.00 -1.40 0.94
C SER A 43 13.15 -0.13 0.79
N VAL A 44 13.72 0.99 1.22
CA VAL A 44 13.15 2.33 1.02
C VAL A 44 13.52 2.94 -0.34
N GLY A 45 14.30 2.24 -1.16
CA GLY A 45 14.89 2.76 -2.40
C GLY A 45 16.17 3.56 -2.16
N VAL A 46 16.77 4.08 -3.23
CA VAL A 46 17.95 4.96 -3.20
C VAL A 46 17.56 6.41 -3.44
N ASP A 47 18.35 7.34 -2.91
CA ASP A 47 18.11 8.78 -3.10
C ASP A 47 18.13 9.13 -4.60
N GLY A 48 17.14 9.90 -5.04
CA GLY A 48 16.96 10.24 -6.45
C GLY A 48 16.55 9.07 -7.36
N GLY A 49 16.32 7.87 -6.80
CA GLY A 49 15.80 6.72 -7.54
C GLY A 49 14.28 6.73 -7.70
N ILE A 50 13.75 5.58 -8.12
CA ILE A 50 12.32 5.32 -8.33
C ILE A 50 11.99 3.95 -7.73
N VAL A 51 10.90 3.86 -6.97
CA VAL A 51 10.36 2.58 -6.47
C VAL A 51 9.05 2.28 -7.18
N ILE A 52 8.94 1.11 -7.81
CA ILE A 52 7.69 0.62 -8.40
C ILE A 52 7.07 -0.40 -7.44
N LEU A 53 5.98 -0.02 -6.79
CA LEU A 53 5.22 -0.84 -5.85
C LEU A 53 4.38 -1.88 -6.58
N TRP A 54 4.07 -2.99 -5.91
CA TRP A 54 3.12 -3.98 -6.41
C TRP A 54 1.70 -3.38 -6.49
N PRO A 55 0.96 -3.61 -7.59
CA PRO A 55 -0.39 -3.08 -7.70
C PRO A 55 -1.34 -3.60 -6.61
N ARG A 56 -2.26 -2.73 -6.19
CA ARG A 56 -3.36 -3.07 -5.30
C ARG A 56 -4.41 -3.84 -6.11
N VAL A 57 -4.62 -5.10 -5.77
CA VAL A 57 -5.62 -5.97 -6.38
C VAL A 57 -6.46 -6.65 -5.31
N LYS A 58 -7.77 -6.75 -5.53
CA LYS A 58 -8.69 -7.44 -4.60
C LYS A 58 -8.80 -8.93 -4.92
N ASP A 59 -8.80 -9.28 -6.20
CA ASP A 59 -8.89 -10.65 -6.69
C ASP A 59 -7.48 -11.19 -7.03
N PRO A 60 -6.98 -12.22 -6.31
CA PRO A 60 -5.69 -12.84 -6.61
C PRO A 60 -5.57 -13.39 -8.03
N ALA A 61 -6.69 -13.72 -8.71
CA ALA A 61 -6.67 -14.17 -10.09
C ALA A 61 -6.14 -13.09 -11.06
N LEU A 62 -6.12 -11.82 -10.64
CA LEU A 62 -5.56 -10.70 -11.41
C LEU A 62 -4.04 -10.51 -11.18
N ALA A 63 -3.36 -11.35 -10.40
CA ALA A 63 -1.92 -11.22 -10.18
C ALA A 63 -1.07 -11.19 -11.48
N PRO A 64 -1.36 -11.98 -12.53
CA PRO A 64 -0.65 -11.86 -13.81
C PRO A 64 -0.85 -10.49 -14.49
N VAL A 65 -2.07 -9.94 -14.42
CA VAL A 65 -2.39 -8.61 -14.95
C VAL A 65 -1.67 -7.53 -14.13
N ALA A 66 -1.62 -7.68 -12.81
CA ALA A 66 -0.88 -6.79 -11.92
C ALA A 66 0.62 -6.77 -12.25
N ALA A 67 1.24 -7.93 -12.49
CA ALA A 67 2.64 -8.00 -12.91
C ALA A 67 2.89 -7.26 -14.23
N GLN A 68 1.99 -7.38 -15.20
CA GLN A 68 2.09 -6.67 -16.48
C GLN A 68 1.96 -5.15 -16.30
N ILE A 69 1.00 -4.70 -15.50
CA ILE A 69 0.83 -3.27 -15.14
C ILE A 69 2.08 -2.75 -14.43
N GLN A 70 2.64 -3.54 -13.50
CA GLN A 70 3.84 -3.15 -12.76
C GLN A 70 5.04 -2.98 -13.69
N GLN A 71 5.28 -3.94 -14.58
CA GLN A 71 6.33 -3.83 -15.59
C GLN A 71 6.12 -2.58 -16.46
N ARG A 72 4.86 -2.31 -16.84
CA ARG A 72 4.54 -1.14 -17.64
C ARG A 72 4.84 0.18 -16.92
N LEU A 73 4.55 0.27 -15.62
CA LEU A 73 4.93 1.42 -14.80
C LEU A 73 6.45 1.60 -14.73
N ALA A 74 7.22 0.51 -14.66
CA ALA A 74 8.68 0.58 -14.70
C ALA A 74 9.19 1.16 -16.04
N ASP A 75 8.60 0.74 -17.16
CA ASP A 75 8.94 1.25 -18.49
C ASP A 75 8.61 2.75 -18.61
N ILE A 76 7.42 3.15 -18.15
CA ILE A 76 6.97 4.56 -18.11
C ILE A 76 7.95 5.39 -17.27
N ALA A 77 8.32 4.91 -16.08
CA ALA A 77 9.24 5.60 -15.20
C ALA A 77 10.64 5.78 -15.82
N GLY A 78 11.15 4.74 -16.49
CA GLY A 78 12.43 4.80 -17.19
C GLY A 78 12.45 5.83 -18.33
N ARG A 79 11.32 6.02 -19.03
CA ARG A 79 11.18 7.08 -20.04
C ARG A 79 11.00 8.47 -19.41
N ALA A 80 10.21 8.56 -18.33
CA ALA A 80 9.92 9.81 -17.67
C ALA A 80 11.16 10.43 -17.03
N LEU A 81 12.03 9.60 -16.44
CA LEU A 81 13.25 10.03 -15.75
C LEU A 81 14.46 9.15 -16.14
N PRO A 82 15.01 9.36 -17.36
CA PRO A 82 16.14 8.57 -17.85
C PRO A 82 17.35 8.61 -16.92
N GLY A 83 18.00 7.46 -16.73
CA GLY A 83 19.22 7.33 -15.93
C GLY A 83 19.01 7.21 -14.41
N ARG A 84 17.77 7.27 -13.91
CA ARG A 84 17.47 6.99 -12.49
C ARG A 84 17.37 5.49 -12.23
N ALA A 85 17.83 5.05 -11.06
CA ALA A 85 17.68 3.67 -10.64
C ALA A 85 16.20 3.32 -10.40
N VAL A 86 15.72 2.24 -11.00
CA VAL A 86 14.34 1.74 -10.84
C VAL A 86 14.37 0.46 -10.01
N ASP A 87 13.71 0.50 -8.86
CA ASP A 87 13.59 -0.60 -7.91
C ASP A 87 12.15 -1.15 -7.95
N VAL A 88 11.96 -2.29 -8.64
CA VAL A 88 10.65 -2.94 -8.77
C VAL A 88 10.42 -3.89 -7.61
N ARG A 89 9.35 -3.65 -6.86
CA ARG A 89 9.00 -4.42 -5.68
C ARG A 89 8.26 -5.71 -6.02
N PRO A 90 8.47 -6.81 -5.29
CA PRO A 90 7.69 -8.02 -5.49
C PRO A 90 6.23 -7.84 -5.04
N GLU A 91 5.40 -8.84 -5.34
CA GLU A 91 4.19 -9.09 -4.55
C GLU A 91 4.55 -9.42 -3.08
N PRO A 92 3.79 -8.92 -2.07
CA PRO A 92 2.63 -8.03 -2.13
C PRO A 92 2.96 -6.58 -1.73
N GLU A 93 4.18 -6.10 -1.97
CA GLU A 93 4.70 -4.83 -1.46
C GLU A 93 4.05 -3.61 -2.16
N ARG A 94 2.90 -3.19 -1.64
CA ARG A 94 2.02 -2.18 -2.25
C ARG A 94 2.07 -0.78 -1.62
N VAL A 95 2.89 -0.59 -0.59
CA VAL A 95 3.09 0.68 0.14
C VAL A 95 4.53 0.84 0.58
N CYS A 96 4.98 2.09 0.74
CA CYS A 96 6.23 2.38 1.43
C CYS A 96 6.10 2.14 2.95
N ALA A 97 7.24 1.97 3.63
CA ALA A 97 7.32 1.98 5.09
C ALA A 97 6.68 3.26 5.69
N ARG A 98 6.34 3.28 6.98
CA ARG A 98 5.72 4.48 7.62
C ARG A 98 6.56 5.75 7.50
N THR A 99 7.88 5.63 7.38
CA THR A 99 8.78 6.77 7.16
C THR A 99 8.81 7.25 5.71
N GLY A 100 8.08 6.59 4.81
CA GLY A 100 8.10 6.83 3.37
C GLY A 100 9.21 6.10 2.64
N CYS A 101 9.19 6.21 1.31
CA CYS A 101 10.30 5.78 0.45
C CYS A 101 11.34 6.92 0.34
N LYS A 102 12.63 6.61 0.26
CA LYS A 102 13.68 7.59 -0.04
C LYS A 102 13.59 8.09 -1.49
N ALA A 103 13.15 7.21 -2.39
CA ALA A 103 12.84 7.52 -3.78
C ALA A 103 11.39 8.00 -3.94
N ILE A 104 11.07 8.59 -5.11
CA ILE A 104 9.67 8.67 -5.54
C ILE A 104 9.09 7.25 -5.65
N SER A 105 7.80 7.11 -5.37
CA SER A 105 7.12 5.81 -5.43
C SER A 105 5.96 5.83 -6.40
N ILE A 106 5.84 4.78 -7.19
CA ILE A 106 4.82 4.61 -8.22
C ILE A 106 4.14 3.27 -8.00
N GLY A 107 2.81 3.24 -8.01
CA GLY A 107 2.03 2.01 -7.93
C GLY A 107 0.78 2.10 -8.79
N ALA A 108 -0.08 1.09 -8.69
CA ALA A 108 -1.39 1.09 -9.34
C ALA A 108 -2.45 0.50 -8.42
N GLY A 109 -3.71 0.82 -8.72
CA GLY A 109 -4.88 0.12 -8.18
C GLY A 109 -5.71 -0.43 -9.32
N ILE A 110 -6.06 -1.72 -9.24
CA ILE A 110 -7.01 -2.36 -10.16
C ILE A 110 -8.37 -2.41 -9.47
N LEU A 111 -9.32 -1.64 -10.02
CA LEU A 111 -10.70 -1.56 -9.57
C LEU A 111 -11.51 -2.56 -10.38
N GLN A 112 -12.13 -3.54 -9.72
CA GLN A 112 -12.84 -4.64 -10.38
C GLN A 112 -14.33 -4.61 -10.07
N ASN A 113 -15.15 -4.91 -11.08
CA ASN A 113 -16.58 -5.19 -10.97
C ASN A 113 -16.92 -6.39 -11.88
N GLY A 114 -16.97 -7.60 -11.31
CA GLY A 114 -17.10 -8.82 -12.09
C GLY A 114 -15.86 -9.08 -12.96
N ASP A 115 -16.06 -9.25 -14.26
CA ASP A 115 -15.00 -9.40 -15.27
C ASP A 115 -14.55 -8.06 -15.88
N ALA A 116 -15.05 -6.95 -15.36
CA ALA A 116 -14.72 -5.61 -15.80
C ALA A 116 -13.72 -4.94 -14.83
N CYS A 117 -12.71 -4.27 -15.39
CA CYS A 117 -11.60 -3.65 -14.67
C CYS A 117 -11.37 -2.19 -15.09
N ALA A 118 -10.91 -1.38 -14.15
CA ALA A 118 -10.39 -0.05 -14.37
C ALA A 118 -9.07 0.10 -13.62
N VAL A 119 -8.20 0.99 -14.07
CA VAL A 119 -6.86 1.17 -13.49
C VAL A 119 -6.63 2.63 -13.15
N ILE A 120 -6.11 2.85 -11.95
CA ILE A 120 -5.48 4.12 -11.56
C ILE A 120 -3.99 3.88 -11.32
N ALA A 121 -3.16 4.82 -11.74
CA ALA A 121 -1.79 4.93 -11.28
C ALA A 121 -1.72 5.83 -10.04
N LEU A 122 -0.77 5.54 -9.17
CA LEU A 122 -0.52 6.26 -7.92
C LEU A 122 0.92 6.73 -7.94
N VAL A 123 1.14 8.04 -7.81
CA VAL A 123 2.49 8.62 -7.84
C VAL A 123 2.69 9.47 -6.59
N SER A 124 3.74 9.17 -5.83
CA SER A 124 4.05 9.89 -4.58
C SER A 124 5.50 10.37 -4.63
N ALA A 125 5.75 11.57 -4.10
CA ALA A 125 7.12 12.08 -3.94
C ALA A 125 7.92 11.24 -2.92
N SER A 126 9.20 11.52 -2.75
CA SER A 126 9.99 10.92 -1.67
C SER A 126 9.48 11.33 -0.29
N GLY A 127 9.66 10.46 0.71
CA GLY A 127 9.19 10.64 2.08
C GLY A 127 7.75 10.15 2.30
N PRO A 128 7.15 10.47 3.46
CA PRO A 128 5.75 10.16 3.75
C PRO A 128 4.86 11.18 3.01
N SER A 129 4.65 10.94 1.72
CA SER A 129 3.99 11.88 0.81
C SER A 129 2.62 11.38 0.36
N ASP A 130 1.74 12.33 0.06
CA ASP A 130 0.45 12.03 -0.52
C ASP A 130 0.60 11.44 -1.93
N GLN A 131 -0.38 10.64 -2.33
CA GLN A 131 -0.42 9.95 -3.61
C GLN A 131 -1.28 10.72 -4.59
N THR A 132 -0.67 11.18 -5.68
CA THR A 132 -1.40 11.69 -6.85
C THR A 132 -2.09 10.52 -7.55
N ILE A 133 -3.38 10.65 -7.79
CA ILE A 133 -4.21 9.66 -8.48
C ILE A 133 -4.31 10.03 -9.95
N VAL A 134 -3.86 9.15 -10.83
CA VAL A 134 -3.92 9.34 -12.27
C VAL A 134 -4.82 8.26 -12.88
N PRO A 135 -6.01 8.62 -13.40
CA PRO A 135 -6.83 7.69 -14.18
C PRO A 135 -6.07 7.11 -15.36
N TRP A 136 -6.02 5.78 -15.46
CA TRP A 136 -5.23 5.11 -16.50
C TRP A 136 -6.10 4.35 -17.51
N VAL A 137 -6.95 3.44 -17.05
CA VAL A 137 -7.87 2.68 -17.91
C VAL A 137 -9.30 2.72 -17.35
N GLY A 138 -10.29 2.79 -18.24
CA GLY A 138 -11.69 3.03 -17.92
C GLY A 138 -12.05 4.52 -17.86
N ASP A 139 -13.35 4.79 -17.76
CA ASP A 139 -13.89 6.12 -17.46
C ASP A 139 -13.97 6.28 -15.94
N ILE A 140 -13.08 7.11 -15.38
CA ILE A 140 -12.93 7.28 -13.94
C ILE A 140 -13.11 8.75 -13.60
N VAL A 141 -14.10 9.03 -12.77
CA VAL A 141 -14.29 10.32 -12.13
C VAL A 141 -13.48 10.35 -10.84
N VAL A 142 -12.54 11.28 -10.78
CA VAL A 142 -11.69 11.52 -9.62
C VAL A 142 -12.38 12.56 -8.72
N LYS A 143 -12.78 12.16 -7.52
CA LYS A 143 -13.41 13.04 -6.52
C LYS A 143 -12.38 13.94 -5.86
N SER A 144 -11.20 13.38 -5.57
CA SER A 144 -10.01 14.09 -5.10
C SER A 144 -8.80 13.61 -5.91
N PRO A 145 -7.98 14.52 -6.46
CA PRO A 145 -6.80 14.14 -7.24
C PRO A 145 -5.69 13.53 -6.38
N VAL A 146 -5.85 13.55 -5.06
CA VAL A 146 -4.85 13.14 -4.09
C VAL A 146 -5.49 12.23 -3.04
N ALA A 147 -4.80 11.14 -2.70
CA ALA A 147 -5.03 10.35 -1.50
C ALA A 147 -3.91 10.60 -0.49
N ALA A 148 -4.25 10.76 0.79
CA ALA A 148 -3.24 10.97 1.83
C ALA A 148 -2.28 9.77 1.93
N PHE A 149 -1.08 10.01 2.44
CA PHE A 149 -0.08 8.95 2.60
C PHE A 149 -0.65 7.72 3.34
N ARG A 150 -0.50 6.53 2.73
CA ARG A 150 -1.02 5.23 3.18
C ARG A 150 -2.55 5.08 3.23
N GLU A 151 -3.33 6.10 2.88
CA GLU A 151 -4.78 5.97 2.78
C GLU A 151 -5.21 5.22 1.51
N PRO A 152 -6.32 4.45 1.54
CA PRO A 152 -6.85 3.76 0.37
C PRO A 152 -7.32 4.75 -0.73
N PRO A 153 -6.70 4.75 -1.92
CA PRO A 153 -7.07 5.67 -3.00
C PRO A 153 -8.43 5.35 -3.63
N GLU A 154 -8.96 4.14 -3.44
CA GLU A 154 -10.22 3.68 -4.02
C GLU A 154 -11.42 4.52 -3.55
N SER A 155 -11.33 5.13 -2.36
CA SER A 155 -12.35 6.04 -1.82
C SER A 155 -12.47 7.35 -2.61
N GLN A 156 -11.39 7.77 -3.26
CA GLN A 156 -11.25 9.05 -3.96
C GLN A 156 -11.69 9.01 -5.41
N VAL A 157 -12.13 7.85 -5.90
CA VAL A 157 -12.51 7.65 -7.31
C VAL A 157 -13.91 7.05 -7.43
N GLN A 158 -14.49 7.22 -8.60
CA GLN A 158 -15.72 6.55 -9.03
C GLN A 158 -15.52 6.11 -10.48
N VAL A 159 -15.63 4.81 -10.75
CA VAL A 159 -15.60 4.30 -12.12
C VAL A 159 -16.99 4.43 -12.72
N LYS A 160 -17.08 5.10 -13.87
CA LYS A 160 -18.29 5.26 -14.68
C LYS A 160 -18.41 4.14 -15.70
N ASP A 161 -17.29 3.78 -16.31
CA ASP A 161 -17.22 2.69 -17.28
C ASP A 161 -15.93 1.89 -17.10
N TYR A 162 -16.06 0.56 -17.14
CA TYR A 162 -14.98 -0.38 -16.94
C TYR A 162 -14.58 -0.99 -18.28
N ALA A 163 -13.28 -1.21 -18.48
CA ALA A 163 -12.79 -2.06 -19.56
C ALA A 163 -12.99 -3.54 -19.21
N LYS A 164 -12.79 -4.46 -20.17
CA LYS A 164 -12.69 -5.89 -19.82
C LYS A 164 -11.35 -6.16 -19.17
N CYS A 165 -11.33 -6.92 -18.07
CA CYS A 165 -10.08 -7.29 -17.41
C CYS A 165 -9.12 -8.05 -18.36
N THR A 166 -9.65 -8.77 -19.36
CA THR A 166 -8.87 -9.52 -20.34
C THR A 166 -8.20 -8.66 -21.41
N THR A 167 -8.70 -7.45 -21.68
CA THR A 167 -8.12 -6.50 -22.67
C THR A 167 -7.45 -5.31 -22.00
N LEU A 168 -7.42 -5.29 -20.66
CA LEU A 168 -6.98 -4.15 -19.85
C LEU A 168 -5.57 -3.66 -20.22
N VAL A 169 -4.67 -4.60 -20.52
CA VAL A 169 -3.26 -4.31 -20.83
C VAL A 169 -3.11 -3.63 -22.19
N ASP A 170 -3.97 -3.95 -23.15
CA ASP A 170 -3.96 -3.34 -24.48
C ASP A 170 -4.35 -1.86 -24.42
N GLU A 171 -5.16 -1.48 -23.43
CA GLU A 171 -5.67 -0.12 -23.26
C GLU A 171 -4.72 0.80 -22.48
N LEU A 172 -3.71 0.25 -21.78
CA LEU A 172 -2.77 1.02 -20.95
C LEU A 172 -2.04 2.11 -21.77
N ALA A 173 -1.72 1.84 -23.03
CA ALA A 173 -0.94 2.76 -23.85
C ALA A 173 -1.60 4.14 -24.05
N ALA A 174 -2.92 4.23 -23.94
CA ALA A 174 -3.68 5.43 -24.30
C ALA A 174 -3.38 6.65 -23.42
N ARG A 175 -3.06 6.45 -22.13
CA ARG A 175 -2.90 7.53 -21.13
C ARG A 175 -1.55 7.56 -20.42
N GLU A 176 -0.53 6.90 -20.95
CA GLU A 176 0.78 6.84 -20.29
C GLU A 176 1.45 8.19 -20.13
N LYS A 177 1.20 9.13 -21.05
CA LYS A 177 1.76 10.49 -20.97
C LYS A 177 1.31 11.24 -19.71
N ASP A 178 0.10 10.97 -19.22
CA ASP A 178 -0.41 11.59 -18.00
C ASP A 178 0.34 11.07 -16.77
N ILE A 179 0.71 9.79 -16.79
CA ILE A 179 1.53 9.16 -15.76
C ILE A 179 2.97 9.68 -15.84
N GLU A 180 3.55 9.78 -17.03
CA GLU A 180 4.89 10.38 -17.22
C GLU A 180 4.94 11.82 -16.68
N ALA A 181 3.89 12.61 -16.91
CA ALA A 181 3.77 13.97 -16.37
C ALA A 181 3.71 13.98 -14.84
N ALA A 182 2.90 13.10 -14.23
CA ALA A 182 2.81 12.98 -12.78
C ALA A 182 4.14 12.54 -12.15
N ILE A 183 4.88 11.63 -12.80
CA ILE A 183 6.21 11.18 -12.37
C ILE A 183 7.22 12.34 -12.38
N LYS A 184 7.22 13.14 -13.45
CA LYS A 184 8.10 14.32 -13.56
C LYS A 184 7.78 15.35 -12.47
N LEU A 185 6.50 15.64 -12.26
CA LEU A 185 6.06 16.55 -11.21
C LEU A 185 6.49 16.08 -9.81
N ALA A 186 6.32 14.79 -9.51
CA ALA A 186 6.75 14.21 -8.23
C ALA A 186 8.28 14.24 -8.04
N ALA A 187 9.04 14.30 -9.14
CA ALA A 187 10.48 14.47 -9.14
C ALA A 187 10.95 15.94 -9.12
N GLY A 188 10.01 16.91 -9.09
CA GLY A 188 10.29 18.34 -9.12
C GLY A 188 10.68 18.89 -10.49
N LEU A 189 10.18 18.27 -11.58
CA LEU A 189 10.44 18.63 -12.98
C LEU A 189 9.19 19.12 -13.70
#